data_AF-A0A8S0ZN88-F1
#
_entry.id   AF-A0A8S0ZN88-F1
#
_cell.length_a   1.000
_cell.length_b   1.000
_cell.length_c   1.000
_cell.angle_alpha   90.00
_cell.angle_beta   90.00
_cell.angle_gamma   90.00
#
_symmetry.space_group_name_H-M   'P 1'
#
loop_
_entity.id
_entity.type
_entity.pdbx_description
1 polymer ?
#
loop_
_entity_poly.entity_id
_entity_poly.type
_entity_poly.pdbx_seq_one_letter_code
_entity_poly.pdbx_strand_id
1 'polypeptide(L)'
;MKSQGGQTVLSKETEEEFIKYKNICADWGYLLEAYDLRVLVKVYLDKLGVNEKRFNNNMPGPDFVSSFMKRHKDAISQKLSQNIKRNRAAVPPEIIKKYFEELEISLSGVPTYVQYYKLRRDESFG
;
A
#
# COMPACT_ATOMS: atom_id res chain seq x y z
N MET A 1 25.96 -25.92 -3.37
CA MET A 1 27.07 -25.01 -3.01
C MET A 1 26.59 -24.18 -1.80
N LYS A 2 27.20 -24.33 -0.61
CA LYS A 2 26.84 -23.48 0.54
C LYS A 2 27.39 -22.07 0.29
N SER A 3 26.58 -21.03 0.48
CA SER A 3 27.06 -19.65 0.34
C SER A 3 28.12 -19.38 1.40
N GLN A 4 29.31 -18.93 1.00
CA GLN A 4 30.47 -18.70 1.88
C GLN A 4 30.36 -17.36 2.67
N GLY A 5 29.15 -16.98 3.07
CA GLY A 5 28.87 -15.75 3.82
C GLY A 5 28.52 -16.04 5.28
N GLY A 6 28.77 -15.07 6.17
CA GLY A 6 28.35 -15.14 7.57
C GLY A 6 26.84 -15.29 7.72
N GLN A 7 26.41 -15.89 8.84
CA GLN A 7 24.99 -16.16 9.12
C GLN A 7 24.16 -14.86 9.11
N THR A 8 23.05 -14.88 8.38
CA THR A 8 22.09 -13.77 8.34
C THR A 8 21.50 -13.52 9.72
N VAL A 9 21.07 -12.28 9.98
CA VAL A 9 20.41 -11.91 11.25
C VAL A 9 19.07 -12.59 11.39
N LEU A 10 18.30 -12.63 10.31
CA LEU A 10 17.01 -13.27 10.24
C LEU A 10 17.15 -14.66 9.62
N SER A 11 16.28 -15.58 10.01
CA SER A 11 16.15 -16.87 9.32
C SER A 11 15.62 -16.66 7.91
N LYS A 12 15.84 -17.65 7.04
CA LYS A 12 15.33 -17.60 5.65
C LYS A 12 13.81 -17.47 5.62
N GLU A 13 13.12 -18.24 6.46
CA GLU A 13 11.65 -18.21 6.56
C GLU A 13 11.16 -16.83 7.04
N THR A 14 11.91 -16.22 7.96
CA THR A 14 11.59 -14.88 8.47
C THR A 14 11.77 -13.83 7.38
N GLU A 15 12.89 -13.86 6.64
CA GLU A 15 13.09 -12.94 5.51
C GLU A 15 12.00 -13.11 4.43
N GLU A 16 11.55 -14.33 4.16
CA GLU A 16 10.46 -14.64 3.23
C GLU A 16 9.12 -14.01 3.64
N GLU A 17 8.76 -14.07 4.93
CA GLU A 17 7.55 -13.37 5.42
C GLU A 17 7.67 -11.84 5.29
N PHE A 18 8.84 -11.25 5.58
CA PHE A 18 9.04 -9.81 5.35
C PHE A 18 8.84 -9.40 3.89
N ILE A 19 9.31 -10.21 2.94
CA ILE A 19 9.15 -9.96 1.49
C ILE A 19 7.68 -10.09 1.09
N LYS A 20 6.99 -11.12 1.57
CA LYS A 20 5.56 -11.33 1.34
C LYS A 20 4.75 -10.12 1.78
N TYR A 21 4.93 -9.64 3.01
CA TYR A 21 4.22 -8.44 3.48
C TYR A 21 4.62 -7.17 2.74
N LYS A 22 5.91 -7.02 2.38
CA LYS A 22 6.36 -5.91 1.53
C LYS A 22 5.66 -5.88 0.18
N ASN A 23 5.49 -7.03 -0.46
CA ASN A 23 4.79 -7.15 -1.74
C ASN A 23 3.28 -6.87 -1.59
N ILE A 24 2.64 -7.38 -0.53
CA ILE A 24 1.23 -7.07 -0.22
C ILE A 24 1.03 -5.56 -0.05
N CYS A 25 1.90 -4.89 0.73
CA CYS A 25 1.84 -3.43 0.88
C CYS A 25 1.97 -2.73 -0.48
N ALA A 26 2.90 -3.19 -1.34
CA ALA A 26 3.06 -2.62 -2.67
C ALA A 26 1.84 -2.83 -3.57
N ASP A 27 1.12 -3.95 -3.43
CA ASP A 27 -0.15 -4.22 -4.12
C ASP A 27 -1.26 -3.27 -3.65
N TRP A 28 -1.28 -2.93 -2.36
CA TRP A 28 -2.21 -1.94 -1.79
C TRP A 28 -1.80 -0.49 -2.08
N GLY A 29 -0.67 -0.28 -2.75
CA GLY A 29 -0.16 1.04 -3.11
C GLY A 29 0.65 1.73 -2.02
N TYR A 30 1.06 0.99 -0.97
CA TYR A 30 1.97 1.46 0.07
C TYR A 30 3.37 0.91 -0.16
N LEU A 31 4.30 1.78 -0.49
CA LEU A 31 5.69 1.38 -0.70
C LEU A 31 6.45 1.45 0.61
N LEU A 32 6.93 0.29 1.08
CA LEU A 32 7.86 0.22 2.20
C LEU A 32 9.27 0.54 1.70
N GLU A 33 9.82 1.64 2.17
CA GLU A 33 11.16 2.10 1.87
C GLU A 33 12.21 1.35 2.71
N ALA A 34 13.48 1.66 2.45
CA ALA A 34 14.60 1.09 3.19
C ALA A 34 14.50 1.34 4.70
N TYR A 35 14.02 2.52 5.11
CA TYR A 35 13.85 2.86 6.52
C TYR A 35 12.73 2.05 7.17
N ASP A 36 11.59 1.88 6.50
CA ASP A 36 10.46 1.11 7.02
C ASP A 36 10.86 -0.34 7.28
N LEU A 37 11.64 -0.95 6.38
CA LEU A 37 12.16 -2.30 6.58
C LEU A 37 13.02 -2.40 7.86
N ARG A 38 13.84 -1.39 8.13
CA ARG A 38 14.68 -1.35 9.35
C ARG A 38 13.81 -1.28 10.60
N VAL A 39 12.81 -0.41 10.59
CA VAL A 39 11.87 -0.25 11.71
C VAL A 39 11.08 -1.53 11.93
N LEU A 40 10.58 -2.17 10.87
CA LEU A 40 9.83 -3.41 10.97
C LEU A 40 10.66 -4.55 11.57
N VAL A 41 11.92 -4.70 11.14
CA VAL A 41 12.85 -5.68 11.71
C VAL A 41 13.17 -5.37 13.17
N LYS A 42 13.39 -4.10 13.52
CA LYS A 42 13.59 -3.68 14.92
C LYS A 42 12.39 -4.10 15.78
N VAL A 43 11.19 -3.72 15.37
CA VAL A 43 9.94 -4.02 16.11
C VAL A 43 9.75 -5.53 16.23
N TYR A 44 10.08 -6.30 15.20
CA TYR A 44 10.04 -7.77 15.25
C TYR A 44 11.00 -8.34 16.30
N LEU A 45 12.26 -7.91 16.31
CA LEU A 45 13.26 -8.35 17.29
C LEU A 45 12.87 -7.96 18.72
N ASP A 46 12.40 -6.72 18.91
CA ASP A 46 11.93 -6.22 20.20
C ASP A 46 10.74 -7.03 20.72
N LYS A 47 9.77 -7.37 19.86
CA LYS A 47 8.61 -8.19 20.22
C LYS A 47 8.98 -9.62 20.59
N LEU A 48 10.05 -10.16 20.01
CA LEU A 48 10.58 -11.47 20.39
C LEU A 48 11.44 -11.42 21.65
N GLY A 49 11.76 -10.23 22.18
CA GLY A 49 12.71 -10.08 23.28
C GLY A 49 14.14 -10.46 22.92
N VAL A 50 14.47 -10.49 21.61
CA VAL A 50 15.80 -10.85 21.12
C VAL A 50 16.64 -9.58 20.98
N ASN A 51 17.83 -9.58 21.58
CA ASN A 51 18.80 -8.51 21.41
C ASN A 51 19.89 -8.93 20.40
N GLU A 52 19.85 -8.34 19.21
CA GLU A 52 20.84 -8.56 18.16
C GLU A 52 22.04 -7.62 18.34
N LYS A 53 23.15 -8.17 18.81
CA LYS A 53 24.38 -7.41 19.16
C LYS A 53 25.01 -6.67 17.97
N ARG A 54 24.75 -7.10 16.74
CA ARG A 54 25.22 -6.41 15.52
C ARG A 54 24.49 -5.09 15.28
N PHE A 55 23.34 -4.88 15.93
CA PHE A 55 22.51 -3.70 15.75
C PHE A 55 22.58 -2.80 16.98
N ASN A 56 22.48 -1.48 16.74
CA ASN A 56 22.38 -0.52 17.83
C ASN A 56 20.90 -0.41 18.24
N ASN A 57 20.58 -0.78 19.49
CA ASN A 57 19.21 -0.79 20.00
C ASN A 57 18.24 -1.56 19.08
N ASN A 58 18.66 -2.75 18.63
CA ASN A 58 17.96 -3.61 17.65
C ASN A 58 17.66 -2.95 16.28
N MET A 59 18.11 -1.71 16.04
CA MET A 59 17.88 -1.01 14.79
C MET A 59 18.90 -1.49 13.74
N PRO A 60 18.45 -2.13 12.64
CA PRO A 60 19.37 -2.53 11.59
C PRO A 60 20.04 -1.31 10.95
N GLY A 61 21.30 -1.47 10.55
CA GLY A 61 22.03 -0.46 9.79
C GLY A 61 21.65 -0.41 8.30
N PRO A 62 22.12 0.60 7.55
CA PRO A 62 21.93 0.68 6.09
C PRO A 62 22.48 -0.55 5.35
N ASP A 63 23.63 -1.08 5.78
CA ASP A 63 24.27 -2.24 5.15
C ASP A 63 23.42 -3.51 5.22
N PHE A 64 22.67 -3.68 6.32
CA PHE A 64 21.72 -4.78 6.46
C PHE A 64 20.65 -4.71 5.37
N VAL A 65 20.06 -3.53 5.17
CA VAL A 65 19.02 -3.32 4.15
C VAL A 65 19.59 -3.54 2.75
N SER A 66 20.72 -2.94 2.43
CA SER A 66 21.39 -3.13 1.14
C SER A 66 21.64 -4.61 0.86
N SER A 67 22.10 -5.35 1.85
CA SER A 67 22.34 -6.78 1.74
C SER A 67 21.04 -7.59 1.60
N PHE A 68 20.00 -7.26 2.37
CA PHE A 68 18.67 -7.88 2.29
C PHE A 68 18.05 -7.69 0.90
N MET A 69 18.03 -6.45 0.40
CA MET A 69 17.48 -6.11 -0.91
C MET A 69 18.27 -6.81 -2.03
N LYS A 70 19.59 -6.91 -1.91
CA LYS A 70 20.44 -7.60 -2.89
C LYS A 70 20.17 -9.11 -2.92
N ARG A 71 19.98 -9.75 -1.76
CA ARG A 71 19.65 -11.18 -1.68
C ARG A 71 18.28 -11.51 -2.28
N HIS A 72 17.32 -10.60 -2.14
CA HIS A 72 15.92 -10.84 -2.48
C HIS A 72 15.43 -10.04 -3.70
N LYS A 73 16.37 -9.55 -4.52
CA LYS A 73 16.08 -8.68 -5.67
C LYS A 73 15.03 -9.27 -6.64
N ASP A 74 14.99 -10.59 -6.78
CA ASP A 74 14.11 -11.29 -7.73
C ASP A 74 12.72 -11.55 -7.14
N ALA A 75 12.58 -11.53 -5.80
CA ALA A 75 11.32 -11.75 -5.09
C ALA A 75 10.64 -10.44 -4.66
N ILE A 76 11.39 -9.35 -4.55
CA ILE A 76 10.86 -8.03 -4.22
C ILE A 76 10.30 -7.40 -5.50
N SER A 77 8.99 -7.13 -5.50
CA SER A 77 8.33 -6.50 -6.64
C SER A 77 8.94 -5.13 -6.93
N GLN A 78 9.53 -4.96 -8.12
CA GLN A 78 10.03 -3.67 -8.61
C GLN A 78 8.89 -2.74 -9.05
N LYS A 79 7.82 -2.62 -8.24
CA LYS A 79 6.80 -1.59 -8.46
C LYS A 79 7.45 -0.24 -8.18
N LEU A 80 8.02 0.36 -9.23
CA LEU A 80 8.42 1.76 -9.21
C LEU A 80 7.21 2.56 -8.72
N SER A 81 7.42 3.43 -7.73
CA SER A 81 6.41 4.34 -7.16
C SER A 81 5.58 5.08 -8.20
N GLN A 82 6.16 5.29 -9.38
CA GLN A 82 5.50 5.87 -10.54
C GLN A 82 4.37 5.00 -11.12
N ASN A 83 4.49 3.67 -11.07
CA ASN A 83 3.49 2.75 -11.62
C ASN A 83 2.25 2.66 -10.73
N ILE A 84 2.40 2.74 -9.41
CA ILE A 84 1.27 2.74 -8.46
C ILE A 84 0.41 4.00 -8.63
N LYS A 85 1.04 5.18 -8.79
CA LYS A 85 0.32 6.44 -9.04
C LYS A 85 -0.45 6.41 -10.35
N ARG A 86 0.15 5.90 -11.43
CA ARG A 86 -0.53 5.74 -12.73
C ARG A 86 -1.70 4.76 -12.66
N ASN A 87 -1.53 3.62 -12.01
CA ASN A 87 -2.59 2.61 -11.92
C ASN A 87 -3.77 3.07 -11.04
N ARG A 88 -3.52 3.85 -9.98
CA ARG A 88 -4.57 4.49 -9.17
C ARG A 88 -5.28 5.65 -9.88
N ALA A 89 -4.57 6.35 -10.76
CA ALA A 89 -5.13 7.48 -11.52
C ALA A 89 -5.79 7.05 -12.84
N ALA A 90 -5.55 5.81 -13.29
CA ALA A 90 -6.13 5.27 -14.51
C ALA A 90 -7.59 4.89 -14.26
N VAL A 91 -8.48 5.88 -14.43
CA VAL A 91 -9.91 5.63 -14.60
C VAL A 91 -10.18 5.62 -16.11
N PRO A 92 -10.61 4.49 -16.70
CA PRO A 92 -10.98 4.45 -18.11
C PRO A 92 -12.16 5.40 -18.40
N PRO A 93 -12.21 6.05 -19.57
CA PRO A 93 -13.34 6.90 -19.96
C PRO A 93 -14.69 6.18 -19.84
N GLU A 94 -14.71 4.87 -20.06
CA GLU A 94 -15.91 4.02 -19.98
C GLU A 94 -16.44 3.94 -18.54
N ILE A 95 -15.56 3.92 -17.54
CA ILE A 95 -15.97 3.92 -16.12
C ILE A 95 -16.56 5.28 -15.74
N ILE A 96 -15.97 6.37 -16.22
CA ILE A 96 -16.51 7.72 -16.01
C ILE A 96 -17.90 7.82 -16.64
N LYS A 97 -18.04 7.36 -17.89
CA LYS A 97 -19.32 7.36 -18.60
C LYS A 97 -20.37 6.54 -17.85
N LYS A 98 -20.02 5.31 -17.45
CA LYS A 98 -20.91 4.42 -16.70
C LYS A 98 -21.35 5.03 -15.37
N TYR A 99 -20.46 5.71 -14.65
CA TYR A 99 -20.80 6.42 -13.42
C TYR A 99 -21.88 7.48 -13.65
N PHE A 100 -21.74 8.32 -14.69
CA PHE A 100 -22.74 9.34 -14.99
C PHE A 100 -24.06 8.75 -15.50
N GLU A 101 -24.03 7.67 -16.29
CA GLU A 101 -25.22 6.93 -16.71
C GLU A 101 -26.00 6.37 -15.50
N GLU A 102 -25.30 5.73 -14.56
CA GLU A 102 -25.92 5.21 -13.33
C GLU A 102 -26.41 6.33 -12.42
N LEU A 103 -25.68 7.44 -12.36
CA LEU A 103 -26.07 8.61 -11.58
C LEU A 103 -27.37 9.22 -12.10
N GLU A 104 -27.52 9.37 -13.42
CA GLU A 104 -28.75 9.88 -14.06
C GLU A 104 -29.96 9.01 -13.72
N ILE A 105 -29.80 7.69 -13.75
CA ILE A 105 -30.85 6.74 -13.34
C ILE A 105 -31.22 6.94 -11.87
N SER A 106 -30.21 7.02 -10.99
CA SER A 106 -30.41 7.16 -9.55
C SER A 106 -31.07 8.48 -9.14
N LEU A 107 -30.86 9.53 -9.93
CA LEU A 107 -31.46 10.85 -9.72
C LEU A 107 -32.82 10.99 -10.42
N SER A 108 -33.27 9.99 -11.17
CA SER A 108 -34.59 10.04 -11.80
C SER A 108 -35.69 10.13 -10.74
N GLY A 109 -36.56 11.14 -10.87
CA GLY A 109 -37.63 11.42 -9.90
C GLY A 109 -37.18 12.16 -8.64
N VAL A 110 -35.89 12.44 -8.44
CA VAL A 110 -35.43 13.36 -7.40
C VAL A 110 -35.59 14.79 -7.92
N PRO A 111 -36.45 15.62 -7.31
CA PRO A 111 -36.60 17.00 -7.74
C PRO A 111 -35.27 17.71 -7.59
N THR A 112 -34.82 18.36 -8.65
CA THR A 112 -33.72 19.31 -8.54
C THR A 112 -34.08 20.38 -7.52
N TYR A 113 -33.08 21.01 -6.90
CA TYR A 113 -33.29 22.14 -5.99
C TYR A 113 -34.26 23.17 -6.60
N VAL A 114 -34.12 23.46 -7.90
CA VAL A 114 -35.00 24.38 -8.63
C VAL A 114 -36.45 23.88 -8.76
N GLN A 115 -36.66 22.57 -8.94
CA GLN A 115 -38.01 21.98 -8.99
C GLN A 115 -38.67 21.94 -7.61
N TYR A 116 -37.91 21.67 -6.55
CA TYR A 116 -38.40 21.65 -5.17
C TYR A 116 -39.06 22.98 -4.75
N TYR A 117 -38.44 24.12 -5.05
CA TYR A 117 -39.01 25.44 -4.71
C TYR A 117 -40.17 25.86 -5.61
N LYS A 118 -40.29 25.33 -6.83
CA LYS A 118 -41.44 25.57 -7.70
C LYS A 118 -42.67 24.82 -7.18
N LEU A 119 -42.52 23.53 -6.89
CA LEU A 119 -43.59 22.68 -6.32
C LEU A 119 -44.13 23.26 -5.00
N ARG A 120 -43.24 23.70 -4.10
CA ARG A 120 -43.65 24.28 -2.80
C ARG A 120 -44.38 25.63 -2.93
N ARG A 121 -44.15 26.37 -4.01
CA ARG A 121 -44.82 27.66 -4.27
C ARG A 121 -46.23 27.47 -4.83
N ASP A 122 -46.44 26.39 -5.58
CA ASP A 122 -47.76 26.05 -6.14
C ASP A 122 -48.68 25.39 -5.08
N GLU A 123 -48.12 24.65 -4.11
CA GLU A 123 -48.87 24.07 -2.97
C GLU A 123 -49.33 25.10 -1.91
N SER A 124 -48.75 26.30 -1.88
CA SER A 124 -49.11 27.35 -0.91
C SER A 124 -50.24 28.28 -1.36
N PHE A 125 -50.88 27.98 -2.49
CA PHE A 125 -52.05 28.69 -3.03
C PHE A 125 -53.28 27.78 -3.26
N GLY A 126 -53.33 26.60 -2.62
CA GLY A 126 -54.50 25.70 -2.59
C GLY A 126 -55.31 25.80 -1.31
#